data_AF-A0A2G9UDD3-F1
#
_entry.id   AF-A0A2G9UDD3-F1
#
_cell.length_a   1.000
_cell.length_b   1.000
_cell.length_c   1.000
_cell.angle_alpha   90.00
_cell.angle_beta   90.00
_cell.angle_gamma   90.00
#
_symmetry.space_group_name_H-M   'P 1'
#
loop_
_entity.id
_entity.type
_entity.pdbx_description
1 polymer ?
#
loop_
_entity_poly.entity_id
_entity_poly.type
_entity_poly.pdbx_seq_one_letter_code
_entity_poly.pdbx_strand_id
1 'polypeptide(L)'
;VVRSGWKKSDAAVKWDAQKAFNCCGLERGTQGSAECRKLQCWNHCEPCLPIIVDVTSNNLSRVGLLGLFFSFTELVGVWLAYRFRNTRDPKIDPETLFL
;
A
#
# COMPACT_ATOMS: atom_id res chain seq x y z
N VAL A 1 -4.97 -5.12 -15.02
CA VAL A 1 -4.14 -4.09 -14.34
C VAL A 1 -2.66 -4.47 -14.24
N VAL A 2 -2.33 -5.67 -13.75
CA VAL A 2 -0.92 -6.10 -13.59
C VAL A 2 -0.18 -6.13 -14.95
N ARG A 3 -0.78 -6.71 -15.99
CA ARG A 3 -0.21 -6.77 -17.35
C ARG A 3 0.10 -5.40 -17.95
N SER A 4 -0.83 -4.45 -17.82
CA SER A 4 -0.67 -3.09 -18.32
C SER A 4 0.38 -2.31 -17.52
N GLY A 5 0.43 -2.52 -16.20
CA GLY A 5 1.49 -1.96 -15.35
C GLY A 5 2.85 -2.48 -15.77
N TRP A 6 3.00 -3.79 -15.86
CA TRP A 6 4.24 -4.44 -16.29
C TRP A 6 4.72 -3.94 -17.66
N LYS A 7 3.83 -3.76 -18.63
CA LYS A 7 4.23 -3.25 -19.96
C LYS A 7 4.83 -1.84 -19.87
N LYS A 8 4.31 -0.99 -18.98
CA LYS A 8 4.76 0.40 -18.80
C LYS A 8 5.95 0.53 -17.85
N SER A 9 6.21 -0.45 -17.00
CA SER A 9 7.31 -0.42 -16.02
C SER A 9 8.69 -0.58 -16.68
N ASP A 10 9.66 0.16 -16.16
CA ASP A 10 11.06 0.02 -16.53
C ASP A 10 11.68 -1.29 -16.03
N ALA A 11 12.83 -1.66 -16.59
CA ALA A 11 13.53 -2.89 -16.26
C ALA A 11 13.90 -3.00 -14.76
N ALA A 12 14.26 -1.87 -14.12
CA ALA A 12 14.57 -1.84 -12.69
C ALA A 12 13.35 -2.18 -11.82
N VAL A 13 12.18 -1.60 -12.11
CA VAL A 13 10.94 -1.88 -11.38
C VAL A 13 10.51 -3.34 -11.56
N LYS A 14 10.65 -3.88 -12.79
CA LYS A 14 10.41 -5.30 -13.07
C LYS A 14 11.35 -6.19 -12.27
N TRP A 15 12.62 -5.81 -12.20
CA TRP A 15 13.63 -6.54 -11.43
C TRP A 15 13.32 -6.56 -9.93
N ASP A 16 12.97 -5.42 -9.33
CA ASP A 16 12.62 -5.34 -7.92
C ASP A 16 11.36 -6.16 -7.61
N ALA A 17 10.36 -6.14 -8.49
CA ALA A 17 9.18 -7.00 -8.36
C ALA A 17 9.56 -8.49 -8.41
N GLN A 18 10.38 -8.90 -9.38
CA GLN A 18 10.86 -10.29 -9.49
C GLN A 18 11.61 -10.73 -8.22
N LYS A 19 12.44 -9.85 -7.66
CA LYS A 19 13.19 -10.10 -6.42
C LYS A 19 12.27 -10.21 -5.21
N ALA A 20 11.28 -9.31 -5.08
CA ALA A 20 10.35 -9.29 -3.96
C ALA A 20 9.42 -10.52 -3.94
N PHE A 21 8.95 -10.95 -5.11
CA PHE A 21 8.05 -12.09 -5.24
C PHE A 21 8.77 -13.42 -5.54
N ASN A 22 10.10 -13.41 -5.60
CA ASN A 22 10.95 -14.57 -5.96
C ASN A 22 10.42 -15.34 -7.19
N CYS A 23 10.15 -14.61 -8.25
CA CYS A 23 9.55 -15.09 -9.50
C CYS A 23 10.30 -14.52 -10.70
N CYS A 24 10.11 -15.09 -11.90
CA CYS A 24 10.79 -14.62 -13.09
C CYS A 24 9.83 -14.46 -14.26
N GLY A 25 9.92 -13.31 -14.95
CA GLY A 25 9.04 -12.99 -16.07
C GLY A 25 7.59 -12.81 -15.62
N LEU A 26 6.80 -12.04 -16.39
CA LEU A 26 5.39 -11.87 -16.05
C LEU A 26 4.60 -13.15 -16.34
N GLU A 27 4.83 -13.74 -17.51
CA GLU A 27 4.12 -14.91 -18.00
C GLU A 27 5.08 -16.01 -18.45
N ARG A 28 4.54 -17.22 -18.64
CA ARG A 28 5.29 -18.33 -19.24
C ARG A 28 5.86 -17.89 -20.60
N GLY A 29 7.14 -18.17 -20.82
CA GLY A 29 7.86 -17.76 -22.04
C GLY A 29 8.57 -16.41 -21.94
N THR A 30 8.28 -15.58 -20.92
CA THR A 30 9.02 -14.32 -20.67
C THR A 30 10.16 -14.48 -19.66
N GLN A 31 10.46 -15.72 -19.29
CA GLN A 31 11.40 -16.12 -18.22
C GLN A 31 12.88 -16.18 -18.65
N GLY A 32 13.19 -15.99 -19.93
CA GLY A 32 14.54 -16.16 -20.48
C GLY A 32 15.53 -15.01 -20.24
N SER A 33 15.23 -14.08 -19.32
CA SER A 33 16.13 -12.94 -19.09
C SER A 33 17.37 -13.36 -18.28
N ALA A 34 18.56 -12.91 -18.68
CA ALA A 34 19.81 -13.19 -17.96
C ALA A 34 19.77 -12.74 -16.48
N GLU A 35 18.94 -11.72 -16.19
CA GLU A 35 18.70 -11.21 -14.84
C GLU A 35 18.10 -12.28 -13.92
N CYS A 36 17.30 -13.21 -14.44
CA CYS A 36 16.71 -14.25 -13.61
C CYS A 36 17.73 -15.23 -13.00
N ARG A 37 18.96 -15.26 -13.51
CA ARG A 37 20.09 -16.00 -12.91
C ARG A 37 20.53 -15.51 -11.56
N LYS A 38 20.21 -14.27 -11.25
CA LYS A 38 20.56 -13.64 -9.98
C LYS A 38 19.49 -13.88 -8.92
N LEU A 39 18.34 -14.47 -9.28
CA LEU A 39 17.26 -14.82 -8.34
C LEU A 39 17.55 -16.17 -7.67
N GLN A 40 17.03 -16.34 -6.45
CA GLN A 40 17.16 -17.59 -5.71
C GLN A 40 16.41 -18.74 -6.40
N CYS A 41 15.34 -18.46 -7.13
CA CYS A 41 14.55 -19.45 -7.86
C CYS A 41 15.14 -19.93 -9.22
N TRP A 42 16.40 -19.60 -9.55
CA TRP A 42 17.01 -19.76 -10.90
C TRP A 42 16.58 -21.00 -11.71
N ASN A 43 16.59 -22.20 -11.12
CA ASN A 43 16.29 -23.43 -11.86
C ASN A 43 14.79 -23.67 -12.08
N HIS A 44 13.91 -23.15 -11.23
CA HIS A 44 12.45 -23.37 -11.25
C HIS A 44 11.73 -22.09 -10.81
N CYS A 45 11.91 -20.98 -11.54
CA CYS A 45 11.12 -19.78 -11.27
C CYS A 45 9.74 -19.90 -11.92
N GLU A 46 8.71 -19.68 -11.11
CA GLU A 46 7.36 -19.51 -11.59
C GLU A 46 7.15 -18.12 -12.21
N PRO A 47 6.16 -17.96 -13.11
CA PRO A 47 5.79 -16.66 -13.63
C PRO A 47 5.24 -15.76 -12.50
N CYS A 48 5.57 -14.48 -12.55
CA CYS A 48 5.18 -13.52 -11.52
C CYS A 48 3.68 -13.22 -11.50
N LEU A 49 2.99 -13.30 -12.64
CA LEU A 49 1.57 -12.92 -12.73
C LEU A 49 0.67 -13.70 -11.75
N PRO A 50 0.66 -15.05 -11.70
CA PRO A 50 -0.18 -15.79 -10.75
C PRO A 50 0.18 -15.47 -9.30
N ILE A 51 1.47 -15.35 -8.98
CA ILE A 51 1.95 -15.04 -7.61
C ILE A 51 1.45 -13.66 -7.16
N ILE A 52 1.62 -12.63 -8.00
CA ILE A 52 1.18 -11.26 -7.69
C ILE A 52 -0.34 -11.24 -7.47
N VAL A 53 -1.10 -11.92 -8.33
CA VAL A 53 -2.56 -11.96 -8.22
C VAL A 53 -2.99 -12.68 -6.94
N ASP A 54 -2.38 -13.82 -6.61
CA ASP A 54 -2.69 -14.59 -5.41
C ASP A 54 -2.39 -13.81 -4.14
N VAL A 55 -1.18 -13.25 -4.03
CA VAL A 55 -0.78 -12.42 -2.88
C VAL A 55 -1.70 -11.21 -2.73
N THR A 56 -2.06 -10.55 -3.83
CA THR A 56 -2.98 -9.41 -3.80
C THR A 56 -4.36 -9.83 -3.31
N SER A 57 -4.89 -10.94 -3.81
CA SER A 57 -6.21 -11.46 -3.41
C SER A 57 -6.24 -11.84 -1.94
N ASN A 58 -5.21 -12.54 -1.46
CA ASN A 58 -5.14 -13.01 -0.08
C ASN A 58 -4.95 -11.88 0.93
N ASN A 59 -4.34 -10.76 0.52
CA ASN A 59 -4.10 -9.62 1.40
C ASN A 59 -5.14 -8.49 1.28
N LEU A 60 -6.05 -8.56 0.30
CA LEU A 60 -6.99 -7.48 0.02
C LEU A 60 -7.87 -7.13 1.25
N SER A 61 -8.34 -8.14 1.97
CA SER A 61 -9.15 -7.94 3.18
C SER A 61 -8.37 -7.24 4.30
N ARG A 62 -7.07 -7.54 4.43
CA ARG A 62 -6.21 -6.94 5.46
C ARG A 62 -5.96 -5.46 5.17
N VAL A 63 -5.63 -5.12 3.92
CA VAL A 63 -5.41 -3.71 3.54
C VAL A 63 -6.71 -2.91 3.56
N GLY A 64 -7.86 -3.54 3.27
CA GLY A 64 -9.17 -2.91 3.42
C GLY A 64 -9.45 -2.49 4.87
N LEU A 65 -9.14 -3.36 5.84
CA LEU A 65 -9.28 -3.03 7.26
C LEU A 65 -8.34 -1.89 7.68
N LEU A 66 -7.08 -1.92 7.24
CA LEU A 66 -6.13 -0.84 7.54
C LEU A 66 -6.60 0.50 6.98
N GLY A 67 -7.14 0.51 5.75
CA GLY A 67 -7.72 1.71 5.15
C GLY A 67 -8.94 2.23 5.93
N LEU A 68 -9.85 1.33 6.33
CA LEU A 68 -11.02 1.69 7.14
C LEU A 68 -10.62 2.26 8.51
N PHE A 69 -9.65 1.64 9.17
CA PHE A 69 -9.14 2.10 10.45
C PHE A 69 -8.54 3.50 10.33
N PHE A 70 -7.70 3.72 9.30
CA PHE A 70 -7.12 5.02 9.03
C PHE A 70 -8.22 6.08 8.81
N SER A 71 -9.20 5.82 7.95
CA SER A 71 -10.32 6.74 7.73
C SER A 71 -11.15 7.00 8.98
N PHE A 72 -11.38 6.00 9.83
CA PHE A 72 -12.04 6.20 11.11
C PHE A 72 -11.23 7.13 12.03
N THR A 73 -9.91 6.92 12.13
CA THR A 73 -9.05 7.80 12.93
C THR A 73 -8.98 9.23 12.39
N GLU A 74 -9.06 9.43 11.07
CA GLU A 74 -9.15 10.76 10.45
C GLU A 74 -10.45 11.47 10.84
N LEU A 75 -11.59 10.78 10.78
CA LEU A 75 -12.89 11.34 11.19
C LEU A 75 -12.89 11.73 12.68
N VAL A 76 -12.36 10.87 13.54
CA VAL A 76 -12.20 11.16 14.96
C VAL A 76 -11.27 12.36 15.16
N GLY A 77 -10.15 12.42 14.43
CA GLY A 77 -9.21 13.53 14.47
C GLY A 77 -9.86 14.87 14.06
N VAL A 78 -10.62 14.88 12.97
CA VAL A 78 -11.38 16.06 12.52
C VAL A 78 -12.43 16.47 13.56
N TRP A 79 -13.17 15.51 14.13
CA TRP A 79 -14.17 15.79 15.16
C TRP A 79 -13.54 16.37 16.44
N LEU A 80 -12.42 15.80 16.89
CA LEU A 80 -11.66 16.29 18.04
C LEU A 80 -11.11 17.69 17.78
N ALA A 81 -10.54 17.94 16.60
CA ALA A 81 -10.05 19.27 16.23
C ALA A 81 -11.19 20.31 16.17
N TYR A 82 -12.34 19.92 15.62
CA TYR A 82 -13.54 20.78 15.61
C TYR A 82 -13.99 21.11 17.03
N ARG A 83 -14.12 20.11 17.90
CA ARG A 83 -14.51 20.30 19.30
C ARG A 83 -13.49 21.14 20.06
N PHE A 84 -12.20 20.89 19.88
CA PHE A 84 -11.12 21.65 20.52
C PHE A 84 -11.19 23.13 20.13
N ARG A 85 -11.37 23.45 18.84
CA ARG A 85 -11.54 24.85 18.39
C ARG A 85 -12.84 25.50 18.86
N ASN A 86 -13.91 24.72 19.03
CA ASN A 86 -15.20 25.22 19.53
C ASN A 86 -15.33 25.11 21.06
N THR A 87 -14.26 24.71 21.76
CA THR A 87 -14.21 24.79 23.21
C THR A 87 -13.93 26.23 23.57
N ARG A 88 -14.80 26.82 24.40
CA ARG A 88 -14.62 28.21 24.82
C ARG A 88 -13.28 28.38 25.52
N ASP A 89 -12.63 29.51 25.25
CA ASP A 89 -11.39 29.88 25.90
C ASP A 89 -11.65 29.93 27.42
N PRO A 90 -11.05 29.03 28.23
CA PRO A 90 -11.28 29.00 29.68
C PRO A 90 -10.73 30.25 30.38
N LYS A 91 -10.01 31.12 29.66
CA LYS A 91 -9.56 32.43 30.14
C LYS A 91 -10.63 33.52 30.10
N ILE A 92 -11.75 33.30 29.41
CA ILE A 92 -12.89 34.23 29.45
C ILE A 92 -13.78 33.78 30.61
N ASP A 93 -13.42 34.21 31.81
CA ASP A 93 -14.21 34.02 33.01
C ASP A 93 -15.49 34.89 32.89
N PRO A 94 -16.70 34.31 32.81
CA PRO A 94 -17.94 35.09 32.70
C PRO A 94 -18.19 35.99 33.92
N GLU A 95 -17.53 35.72 35.05
CA GLU A 95 -17.56 36.53 36.28
C GLU A 95 -16.76 37.85 36.17
N THR A 96 -15.79 37.96 35.25
CA THR A 96 -14.95 39.18 35.10
C THR A 96 -15.52 40.22 34.14
N LEU A 97 -16.61 39.92 33.44
CA LEU A 97 -17.23 40.82 32.45
C LEU A 97 -18.39 41.65 33.02
N PHE A 98 -18.77 41.40 34.29
CA PHE A 98 -19.87 42.05 35.00
C PHE A 98 -19.45 42.81 36.29
N LEU A 99 -18.15 43.08 36.46
CA LEU A 99 -17.58 43.96 37.50
C LEU A 99 -16.81 45.10 36.85
#